data_AF-A0A1Z9FBZ3-F1
#
_entry.id   AF-A0A1Z9FBZ3-F1
#
_cell.length_a   1.000
_cell.length_b   1.000
_cell.length_c   1.000
_cell.angle_alpha   90.00
_cell.angle_beta   90.00
_cell.angle_gamma   90.00
#
_symmetry.space_group_name_H-M   'P 1'
#
loop_
_entity.id
_entity.type
_entity.pdbx_description
1 polymer ?
#
loop_
_entity_poly.entity_id
_entity_poly.type
_entity_poly.pdbx_seq_one_letter_code
_entity_poly.pdbx_strand_id
1 'polypeptide(L)' 'MRVLEVVENFADGKKKGKSRPGRVKKSGASCNGSVTSLRKKAKNASGEKAKMYHWCANMKGGRKKKGK' A
#
# COMPACT_ATOMS: atom_id res chain seq x y z
N MET A 1 -16.43 -42.23 -24.40
CA MET A 1 -16.13 -40.82 -24.13
C MET A 1 -15.14 -40.77 -22.99
N ARG A 2 -13.92 -40.29 -23.24
CA ARG A 2 -12.87 -40.20 -22.22
C ARG A 2 -12.93 -38.78 -21.66
N VAL A 3 -13.49 -38.64 -20.46
CA VAL A 3 -13.59 -37.35 -19.78
C VAL A 3 -12.19 -37.04 -19.24
N LEU A 4 -11.52 -36.05 -19.83
CA LEU A 4 -10.28 -35.52 -19.27
C LEU A 4 -10.68 -34.63 -18.09
N GLU A 5 -10.57 -35.15 -16.88
CA GLU A 5 -10.69 -34.34 -15.66
C GLU A 5 -9.60 -33.29 -15.68
N VAL A 6 -9.98 -32.03 -15.90
CA VAL A 6 -9.06 -30.90 -15.79
C VAL A 6 -8.74 -30.73 -14.31
N VAL A 7 -7.55 -31.20 -13.90
CA VAL A 7 -6.98 -30.96 -12.58
C VAL A 7 -6.50 -29.50 -12.52
N GLU A 8 -7.42 -28.54 -12.60
CA GLU A 8 -7.10 -27.14 -12.32
C GLU A 8 -6.81 -27.02 -10.83
N ASN A 9 -5.53 -26.79 -10.52
CA ASN A 9 -5.10 -26.51 -9.17
C ASN A 9 -5.43 -25.04 -8.84
N PHE A 10 -6.61 -24.80 -8.26
CA PHE A 10 -7.04 -23.49 -7.75
C PHE A 10 -6.23 -23.00 -6.53
N ALA A 11 -5.16 -23.70 -6.14
CA ALA A 11 -4.22 -23.19 -5.14
C ALA A 11 -3.40 -22.04 -5.74
N ASP A 12 -3.97 -20.85 -5.70
CA ASP A 12 -3.22 -19.59 -5.67
C ASP A 12 -2.17 -19.79 -4.57
N GLY A 13 -0.88 -19.95 -4.93
CA GLY A 13 0.24 -20.45 -4.10
C GLY A 13 0.59 -19.65 -2.83
N LYS A 14 -0.42 -19.12 -2.17
CA LYS A 14 -0.46 -18.38 -0.92
C LYS A 14 -0.24 -19.35 0.22
N LYS A 15 0.86 -19.13 0.94
CA LYS A 15 1.10 -19.79 2.23
C LYS A 15 -0.05 -19.42 3.18
N LYS A 16 -0.71 -20.43 3.76
CA LYS A 16 -1.77 -20.27 4.78
C LYS A 16 -1.30 -19.28 5.86
N GLY A 17 -2.06 -18.21 6.07
CA GLY A 17 -1.75 -17.18 7.06
C GLY A 17 -0.83 -16.03 6.60
N LYS A 18 -0.32 -16.03 5.36
CA LYS A 18 0.44 -14.89 4.81
C LYS A 18 -0.38 -14.14 3.76
N SER A 19 -1.15 -13.15 4.22
CA SER A 19 -1.81 -12.20 3.32
C SER A 19 -0.78 -11.39 2.54
N ARG A 20 -1.10 -11.05 1.28
CA ARG A 20 -0.25 -10.17 0.46
C ARG A 20 -0.04 -8.84 1.21
N PRO A 21 1.19 -8.30 1.23
CA PRO A 21 1.46 -7.06 1.95
C PRO A 21 0.60 -5.92 1.41
N GLY A 22 0.02 -5.13 2.31
CA GLY A 22 -0.77 -3.95 1.95
C GLY A 22 0.05 -2.92 1.16
N ARG A 23 -0.63 -2.07 0.39
CA ARG A 23 -0.02 -1.14 -0.59
C ARG A 23 1.11 -0.26 -0.04
N VAL A 24 0.94 0.25 1.18
CA VAL A 24 1.96 1.08 1.86
C VAL A 24 3.22 0.26 2.18
N LYS A 25 3.06 -0.97 2.67
CA LYS A 25 4.18 -1.88 2.95
C LYS A 25 4.83 -2.39 1.65
N LYS A 26 4.04 -2.62 0.61
CA LYS A 26 4.52 -3.00 -0.73
C LYS A 26 5.38 -1.91 -1.39
N SER A 27 5.00 -0.65 -1.22
CA SER A 27 5.75 0.50 -1.76
C SER A 27 6.94 0.93 -0.90
N GLY A 28 7.16 0.29 0.26
CA GLY A 28 8.27 0.59 1.16
C GLY A 28 8.18 1.99 1.79
N ALA A 29 6.99 2.56 1.89
CA ALA A 29 6.74 3.82 2.60
C ALA A 29 6.33 3.54 4.04
N SER A 30 6.74 4.41 4.96
CA SER A 30 6.27 4.40 6.36
C SER A 30 5.63 5.73 6.71
N CYS A 31 4.54 5.71 7.48
CA CYS A 31 3.91 6.94 7.97
C CYS A 31 4.58 7.49 9.24
N ASN A 32 5.82 7.07 9.52
CA ASN A 32 6.58 7.47 10.70
C ASN A 32 7.27 8.83 10.46
N GLY A 33 6.95 9.79 11.33
CA GLY A 33 7.51 11.14 11.33
C GLY A 33 6.45 12.26 11.41
N SER A 34 6.94 13.50 11.41
CA SER A 34 6.12 14.71 11.29
C SER A 34 5.70 14.96 9.83
N VAL A 35 4.67 15.79 9.60
CA VAL A 35 4.18 16.14 8.26
C VAL A 35 5.30 16.71 7.38
N THR A 36 6.19 17.53 7.96
CA THR A 36 7.33 18.11 7.25
C THR A 36 8.35 17.04 6.84
N SER A 37 8.65 16.08 7.71
CA SER A 37 9.54 14.96 7.41
C SER A 37 8.99 14.05 6.31
N LEU A 38 7.68 13.79 6.30
CA LEU A 38 7.02 12.97 5.28
C LEU A 38 7.04 13.66 3.91
N ARG A 39 6.84 14.99 3.86
CA ARG A 39 6.97 15.78 2.63
C ARG A 39 8.40 15.79 2.08
N LYS A 40 9.41 15.90 2.95
CA LYS A 40 10.83 15.78 2.55
C LYS A 40 11.13 14.39 1.97
N LYS A 41 10.68 13.33 2.65
CA LYS A 41 10.79 11.94 2.16
C LYS A 41 10.07 11.72 0.83
N ALA A 42 8.94 12.37 0.61
CA ALA A 42 8.21 12.30 -0.64
C ALA A 42 8.98 12.95 -1.81
N LYS A 43 9.62 14.10 -1.58
CA LYS A 43 10.47 14.77 -2.60
C LYS A 43 11.69 13.94 -2.98
N ASN A 44 12.27 13.22 -2.03
CA ASN A 44 13.44 12.38 -2.24
C ASN A 44 13.09 10.96 -2.73
N ALA A 45 11.81 10.65 -2.88
CA ALA A 45 11.32 9.38 -3.40
C ALA A 45 10.65 9.60 -4.75
N SER A 46 10.53 8.54 -5.54
CA SER A 46 9.83 8.57 -6.83
C SER A 46 8.71 7.51 -6.87
N GLY A 47 7.87 7.59 -7.91
CA GLY A 47 6.85 6.58 -8.20
C GLY A 47 5.82 6.38 -7.09
N GLU A 48 5.50 5.12 -6.80
CA GLU A 48 4.45 4.76 -5.84
C GLU A 48 4.82 5.11 -4.39
N LYS A 49 6.11 5.09 -4.06
CA LYS A 49 6.63 5.42 -2.73
C LYS A 49 6.44 6.91 -2.39
N ALA A 50 6.66 7.80 -3.35
CA ALA A 50 6.41 9.24 -3.20
C ALA A 50 4.92 9.53 -2.96
N LYS A 51 4.03 8.90 -3.75
CA LYS A 51 2.57 9.02 -3.59
C LYS A 51 2.12 8.59 -2.20
N MET A 52 2.69 7.50 -1.67
CA MET A 52 2.36 7.03 -0.32
C MET A 52 2.85 7.98 0.77
N TYR A 53 4.06 8.55 0.65
CA TYR A 53 4.53 9.55 1.63
C TYR A 53 3.67 10.81 1.63
N HIS A 54 3.23 11.28 0.46
CA HIS A 54 2.27 12.37 0.35
C HIS A 54 0.93 12.03 1.00
N TRP A 55 0.42 10.82 0.76
CA TRP A 55 -0.80 10.34 1.39
C TRP A 55 -0.68 10.29 2.92
N CYS A 56 0.39 9.69 3.46
CA CYS A 56 0.66 9.68 4.91
C CYS A 56 0.72 11.12 5.49
N ALA A 57 1.39 12.05 4.78
CA ALA A 57 1.50 13.44 5.20
C ALA A 57 0.15 14.15 5.24
N ASN A 58 -0.71 13.89 4.26
CA ASN A 58 -2.05 14.47 4.17
C ASN A 58 -3.00 13.90 5.22
N MET A 59 -2.96 12.59 5.48
CA MET A 59 -3.73 11.96 6.54
C MET A 59 -3.34 12.51 7.91
N LYS A 60 -2.03 12.66 8.17
CA LYS A 60 -1.52 13.18 9.44
C LYS A 60 -1.78 14.69 9.62
N GLY A 61 -1.77 15.47 8.53
CA GLY A 61 -2.05 16.91 8.58
C GLY A 61 -3.51 17.24 8.89
N GLY A 62 -4.43 16.29 8.70
CA GLY A 62 -5.86 16.52 8.81
C GLY A 62 -6.38 17.53 7.79
N ARG A 63 -7.71 17.56 7.60
CA ARG A 63 -8.39 18.73 7.03
C ARG A 63 -9.11 19.40 8.18
N LYS A 64 -8.79 20.66 8.51
CA LYS A 64 -9.68 21.47 9.34
C LYS A 64 -11.00 21.54 8.56
N LYS A 65 -12.06 20.90 9.07
CA LYS A 65 -13.41 21.03 8.50
C LYS A 65 -13.69 22.54 8.54
N LYS A 66 -13.72 23.20 7.38
CA LYS A 66 -14.38 24.50 7.30
C LYS A 66 -15.85 24.18 7.47
N GLY A 67 -16.36 24.36 8.68
CA GLY A 67 -17.80 24.38 8.91
C GLY A 67 -18.41 25.40 7.95
N LYS A 68 -19.56 25.05 7.38
CA LYS A 68 -20.43 26.06 6.78
C LYS A 68 -20.77 27.11 7.81
#